data_AF-A0A0P1FJ64-F1
#
_entry.id   AF-A0A0P1FJ64-F1
#
_cell.length_a   1.000
_cell.length_b   1.000
_cell.length_c   1.000
_cell.angle_alpha   90.00
_cell.angle_beta   90.00
_cell.angle_gamma   90.00
#
_symmetry.space_group_name_H-M   'P 1'
#
loop_
_entity.id
_entity.type
_entity.pdbx_description
1 polymer ?
#
loop_
_entity_poly.entity_id
_entity_poly.type
_entity_poly.pdbx_seq_one_letter_code
_entity_poly.pdbx_strand_id
1 'polypeptide(L)' 'MTETEMLAHCGRALRKIDQRGPRGVEMVTLDEITALAVLVDLTGAGPLCIETAIAVDRLNEQEGT' A
#
# COMPACT_ATOMS: atom_id res chain seq x y z
N MET A 1 -2.63 -13.58 -11.62
CA MET A 1 -3.60 -12.48 -11.47
C MET A 1 -3.60 -11.71 -12.78
N THR A 2 -4.75 -11.59 -13.43
CA THR A 2 -4.95 -10.73 -14.61
C THR A 2 -5.04 -9.26 -14.18
N GLU A 3 -4.91 -8.33 -15.13
CA GLU A 3 -5.05 -6.90 -14.86
C GLU A 3 -6.43 -6.55 -14.26
N THR A 4 -7.50 -7.09 -14.83
CA THR A 4 -8.87 -6.88 -14.33
C THR A 4 -9.05 -7.40 -12.90
N GLU A 5 -8.50 -8.59 -12.59
CA GLU A 5 -8.54 -9.14 -11.22
C GLU A 5 -7.78 -8.25 -10.26
N MET A 6 -6.56 -7.83 -10.62
CA MET A 6 -5.73 -6.94 -9.82
C MET A 6 -6.46 -5.63 -9.51
N LEU A 7 -7.01 -4.96 -10.53
CA LEU A 7 -7.75 -3.70 -10.34
C LEU A 7 -8.99 -3.91 -9.46
N ALA A 8 -9.71 -5.02 -9.61
CA ALA A 8 -10.85 -5.33 -8.76
C ALA A 8 -10.45 -5.57 -7.29
N HIS A 9 -9.33 -6.25 -7.05
CA HIS A 9 -8.77 -6.43 -5.71
C HIS A 9 -8.30 -5.10 -5.11
N CYS A 10 -7.59 -4.26 -5.87
CA CYS A 10 -7.17 -2.93 -5.45
C CYS A 10 -8.39 -2.07 -5.07
N GLY A 11 -9.42 -2.03 -5.93
CA GLY A 11 -10.63 -1.27 -5.68
C GLY A 11 -11.39 -1.72 -4.42
N ARG A 12 -11.44 -3.04 -4.15
CA ARG A 12 -12.02 -3.55 -2.89
C ARG A 12 -11.22 -3.14 -1.67
N ALA A 13 -9.89 -3.21 -1.74
CA ALA A 13 -9.01 -2.77 -0.66
C ALA A 13 -9.24 -1.30 -0.33
N LEU A 14 -9.17 -0.43 -1.35
CA LEU A 14 -9.35 1.01 -1.21
C LEU A 14 -10.74 1.34 -0.66
N ARG A 15 -11.80 0.68 -1.17
CA ARG A 15 -13.17 0.87 -0.65
C ARG A 15 -13.30 0.50 0.82
N LYS A 16 -12.65 -0.57 1.29
CA LYS A 16 -12.68 -0.95 2.71
C LYS A 16 -12.05 0.14 3.57
N ILE A 17 -10.87 0.62 3.18
CA ILE A 17 -10.11 1.66 3.88
C ILE A 17 -10.90 2.97 3.90
N ASP A 18 -11.41 3.42 2.75
CA ASP A 18 -12.18 4.65 2.61
C ASP A 18 -13.45 4.66 3.48
N GLN A 19 -14.19 3.54 3.50
CA GLN A 19 -15.46 3.47 4.23
C GLN A 19 -15.32 3.30 5.75
N ARG A 20 -14.18 2.77 6.22
CA ARG A 20 -14.06 2.27 7.62
C ARG A 20 -12.77 2.72 8.32
N GLY A 21 -11.92 3.51 7.65
CA GLY A 21 -10.66 4.01 8.18
C GLY A 21 -9.77 2.87 8.70
N PRO A 22 -9.25 2.95 9.93
CA PRO A 22 -8.39 1.91 10.52
C PRO A 22 -9.03 0.51 10.54
N ARG A 23 -10.35 0.40 10.81
CA ARG A 23 -11.06 -0.88 10.77
C ARG A 23 -11.16 -1.44 9.35
N GLY A 24 -11.11 -0.57 8.34
CA GLY A 24 -11.05 -0.96 6.95
C GLY A 24 -9.72 -1.61 6.58
N VAL A 25 -8.62 -1.08 7.12
CA VAL A 25 -7.26 -1.62 6.94
C VAL A 25 -7.17 -3.05 7.46
N GLU A 26 -7.70 -3.32 8.66
CA GLU A 26 -7.73 -4.66 9.27
C GLU A 26 -8.51 -5.70 8.44
N MET A 27 -9.38 -5.25 7.54
CA MET A 27 -10.23 -6.10 6.70
C MET A 27 -9.66 -6.36 5.31
N VAL A 28 -8.53 -5.74 4.95
CA VAL A 28 -7.88 -5.96 3.66
C VAL A 28 -7.26 -7.35 3.64
N THR A 29 -7.59 -8.15 2.62
CA THR A 29 -7.09 -9.53 2.52
C THR A 29 -5.68 -9.58 1.93
N LEU A 30 -5.00 -10.72 2.07
CA LEU A 30 -3.70 -10.93 1.46
C LEU A 30 -3.72 -10.73 -0.06
N ASP A 31 -4.74 -11.22 -0.76
CA ASP A 31 -4.87 -11.03 -2.21
C ASP A 31 -5.03 -9.55 -2.58
N GLU A 32 -5.75 -8.79 -1.75
CA GLU A 32 -5.94 -7.36 -1.93
C GLU A 32 -4.65 -6.57 -1.67
N ILE A 33 -3.88 -6.95 -0.64
CA ILE A 33 -2.54 -6.39 -0.39
C ILE A 33 -1.60 -6.71 -1.55
N THR A 34 -1.62 -7.96 -2.01
CA THR A 34 -0.77 -8.42 -3.13
C THR A 34 -1.11 -7.66 -4.40
N ALA A 35 -2.39 -7.44 -4.69
CA ALA A 35 -2.82 -6.64 -5.84
C ALA A 35 -2.35 -5.19 -5.74
N LEU A 36 -2.44 -4.56 -4.56
CA LEU A 36 -1.92 -3.21 -4.34
C LEU A 36 -0.41 -3.13 -4.54
N ALA A 37 0.35 -4.13 -4.06
CA ALA A 37 1.80 -4.20 -4.28
C ALA A 37 2.14 -4.30 -5.78
N VAL A 38 1.45 -5.18 -6.52
CA VAL A 38 1.63 -5.29 -7.98
C VAL A 38 1.28 -3.97 -8.68
N LEU A 39 0.23 -3.27 -8.27
CA LEU A 39 -0.14 -1.97 -8.84
C LEU A 39 0.94 -0.91 -8.58
N VAL A 40 1.53 -0.88 -7.38
CA VAL A 40 2.65 0.01 -7.05
C VAL A 40 3.86 -0.26 -7.94
N ASP A 41 4.18 -1.53 -8.20
CA ASP A 41 5.28 -1.89 -9.09
C ASP A 41 5.00 -1.50 -10.55
N LEU A 42 3.78 -1.77 -11.03
CA LEU A 42 3.36 -1.43 -12.40
C LEU A 42 3.33 0.09 -12.67
N THR A 43 3.05 0.89 -11.63
CA THR A 43 3.09 2.36 -11.73
C THR A 43 4.52 2.92 -11.60
N GLY A 44 5.52 2.06 -11.34
CA GLY A 44 6.90 2.47 -11.11
C GLY A 44 7.12 3.16 -9.76
N ALA A 45 6.14 3.11 -8.85
CA ALA A 45 6.21 3.78 -7.56
C ALA A 45 6.99 2.98 -6.50
N GLY A 46 7.21 1.67 -6.70
CA GLY A 46 7.90 0.80 -5.75
C GLY A 46 9.22 1.35 -5.21
N PRO A 47 10.21 1.70 -6.06
CA PRO A 47 11.46 2.29 -5.60
C PRO A 47 11.28 3.58 -4.81
N LEU A 48 10.38 4.47 -5.26
CA LEU A 48 10.09 5.74 -4.59
C LEU A 48 9.51 5.51 -3.19
N CYS A 49 8.59 4.55 -3.04
CA CYS A 49 8.02 4.20 -1.73
C CYS A 49 9.11 3.71 -0.77
N ILE A 50 10.01 2.84 -1.23
CA ILE A 50 11.10 2.28 -0.41
C ILE A 50 12.09 3.36 0.00
N GLU A 51 12.58 4.16 -0.95
CA GLU A 51 13.55 5.22 -0.68
C GLU A 51 12.98 6.29 0.26
N THR A 52 11.71 6.65 0.08
CA THR A 52 11.01 7.59 0.96
C THR A 52 10.88 7.04 2.37
N ALA A 53 10.50 5.76 2.54
CA ALA A 53 10.41 5.14 3.85
C ALA A 53 11.76 5.17 4.59
N ILE A 54 12.85 4.78 3.90
CA ILE A 54 14.21 4.83 4.46
C ILE A 54 14.60 6.26 4.86
N ALA A 55 14.27 7.25 4.04
CA ALA A 55 14.58 8.65 4.34
C ALA A 55 13.82 9.15 5.58
N VAL A 56 12.53 8.81 5.71
CA VAL A 56 11.69 9.19 6.86
C VAL A 56 12.19 8.52 8.14
N ASP A 57 12.52 7.23 8.09
CA ASP A 57 13.03 6.51 9.27
C ASP A 57 14.32 7.15 9.80
N ARG A 58 15.25 7.52 8.90
CA ARG A 58 16.49 8.22 9.27
C ARG A 58 16.25 9.58 9.92
N LEU A 59 15.23 10.32 9.48
CA LEU A 59 14.88 11.62 10.08
C LEU A 59 14.33 11.43 11.50
N ASN A 60 13.43 10.45 11.68
CA ASN A 60 12.85 10.16 13.00
C ASN A 60 13.89 9.68 14.01
N GLU A 61 14.89 8.91 13.56
CA GLU A 61 16.02 8.50 14.41
C GLU A 61 16.90 9.68 14.86
N GLN A 62 17.00 10.73 14.05
CA GLN A 62 17.76 11.94 14.37
C GLN A 62 17.01 12.91 15.29
N GLU A 63 15.68 12.93 15.26
CA GLU A 63 14.83 13.74 16.13
C GLU A 63 14.63 13.13 17.53
N GLY A 64 14.94 11.84 17.69
CA GLY A 64 14.85 11.11 18.96
C GLY A 64 16.08 11.21 19.88
N THR A 65 17.09 12.01 19.51
CA THR A 65 18.32 12.29 20.30
C THR A 65 18.43 13.76 20.68
#